data_AF-A0A2U2UGN5-F1
#
_entry.id   AF-A0A2U2UGN5-F1
#
_cell.length_a   1.000
_cell.length_b   1.000
_cell.length_c   1.000
_cell.angle_alpha   90.00
_cell.angle_beta   90.00
_cell.angle_gamma   90.00
#
_symmetry.space_group_name_H-M   'P 1'
#
loop_
_entity.id
_entity.type
_entity.pdbx_description
1 polymer ?
#
loop_
_entity_poly.entity_id
_entity_poly.type
_entity_poly.pdbx_seq_one_letter_code
_entity_poly.pdbx_strand_id
1 'polypeptide(L)' 'MSFSHSSLSAHVKSHLTFLPEEIRQKILEYLHSVIQYEPVIGIMGKSGAGKSSLCNAIFQSRV' A
#
# COMPACT_ATOMS: atom_id res chain seq x y z
N MET A 1 4.50 8.76 -2.21
CA MET A 1 3.34 8.75 -3.14
C MET A 1 2.09 8.52 -2.31
N SER A 2 1.19 9.48 -2.20
CA SER A 2 -0.09 9.26 -1.52
C SER A 2 -0.97 8.46 -2.48
N PHE A 3 -1.03 7.14 -2.31
CA PHE A 3 -2.03 6.33 -3.02
C PHE A 3 -3.40 6.80 -2.55
N SER A 4 -4.20 7.32 -3.47
CA SER A 4 -5.55 7.80 -3.18
C SER A 4 -6.43 6.65 -2.67
N HIS A 5 -6.46 6.43 -1.35
CA HIS A 5 -7.21 5.37 -0.65
C HIS A 5 -8.74 5.53 -0.72
N SER A 6 -9.25 6.48 -1.49
CA SER A 6 -10.68 6.74 -1.64
C SER A 6 -11.43 5.56 -2.27
N SER A 7 -10.81 4.82 -3.19
CA SER A 7 -11.47 3.68 -3.86
C SER A 7 -11.60 2.48 -2.93
N LEU A 8 -10.55 2.09 -2.21
CA LEU A 8 -10.58 0.93 -1.30
C LEU A 8 -11.56 1.17 -0.14
N SER A 9 -11.52 2.35 0.46
CA SER A 9 -12.46 2.72 1.53
C SER A 9 -13.91 2.74 1.06
N ALA A 10 -14.18 3.14 -0.19
CA ALA A 10 -15.53 3.09 -0.78
C ALA A 10 -16.06 1.67 -0.99
N HIS A 11 -15.23 0.76 -1.50
CA HIS A 11 -15.62 -0.65 -1.68
C HIS A 11 -15.82 -1.35 -0.33
N VAL A 12 -14.91 -1.14 0.63
CA VAL A 12 -15.07 -1.71 1.98
C VAL A 12 -16.32 -1.16 2.65
N LYS A 13 -16.61 0.14 2.52
CA LYS A 13 -17.83 0.76 3.06
C LYS A 13 -19.11 0.13 2.52
N SER A 14 -19.19 -0.19 1.23
CA SER A 14 -20.39 -0.79 0.63
C SER A 14 -20.67 -2.19 1.20
N HIS A 15 -19.62 -2.96 1.52
CA HIS A 15 -19.74 -4.28 2.15
C HIS A 15 -20.05 -4.24 3.65
N LEU A 16 -19.87 -3.10 4.33
CA LEU A 16 -20.14 -2.93 5.77
C LEU A 16 -21.46 -2.20 6.04
N THR A 17 -22.33 -2.06 5.05
CA THR A 17 -23.61 -1.34 5.14
C THR A 17 -24.60 -1.97 6.13
N PHE A 18 -24.46 -3.27 6.41
CA PHE A 18 -25.30 -3.99 7.37
C PHE A 18 -24.93 -3.72 8.84
N LEU A 19 -23.80 -3.04 9.10
CA LEU A 19 -23.33 -2.74 10.45
C LEU A 19 -23.74 -1.33 10.89
N PRO A 20 -23.95 -1.12 12.20
CA PRO A 20 -24.03 0.22 12.79
C PRO A 20 -22.85 1.10 12.37
N GLU A 21 -23.10 2.41 12.25
CA GLU A 21 -22.13 3.37 11.74
C GLU A 21 -20.85 3.41 12.60
N GLU A 22 -20.98 3.32 13.92
CA GLU A 22 -19.86 3.32 14.86
C GLU A 22 -18.95 2.10 14.65
N ILE A 23 -19.54 0.93 14.36
CA ILE A 23 -18.78 -0.30 14.10
C ILE A 23 -18.07 -0.20 12.76
N ARG A 24 -18.78 0.26 11.72
CA ARG A 24 -18.22 0.50 10.39
C ARG A 24 -17.02 1.45 10.45
N GLN A 25 -17.14 2.54 11.19
CA GLN A 25 -16.07 3.53 11.35
C GLN A 25 -14.84 2.94 12.05
N LYS A 26 -15.04 2.19 13.15
CA LYS A 26 -13.94 1.51 13.85
C LYS A 26 -13.21 0.49 12.97
N ILE A 27 -13.95 -0.27 12.16
CA ILE A 27 -13.35 -1.24 11.22
C ILE A 27 -12.48 -0.52 10.19
N LEU A 28 -12.97 0.58 9.63
CA LEU A 28 -12.22 1.36 8.65
C LEU A 28 -10.96 1.99 9.25
N GLU A 29 -11.05 2.55 10.46
CA GLU A 29 -9.91 3.11 11.18
C GLU A 29 -8.85 2.03 11.46
N TYR A 30 -9.29 0.85 11.90
CA TYR A 30 -8.39 -0.28 12.11
C TYR A 30 -7.73 -0.74 10.81
N LEU A 31 -8.51 -0.91 9.74
CA LEU A 31 -7.98 -1.27 8.42
C LEU A 31 -6.96 -0.25 7.93
N HIS A 32 -7.26 1.04 8.04
CA HIS A 32 -6.32 2.11 7.71
C HIS A 32 -5.03 1.96 8.53
N SER A 33 -5.11 1.69 9.84
CA SER A 33 -3.91 1.51 10.67
C SER A 33 -3.04 0.31 10.28
N VAL A 34 -3.65 -0.75 9.75
CA VAL A 34 -2.95 -2.00 9.39
C VAL A 34 -2.41 -1.97 7.96
N ILE A 35 -3.14 -1.37 7.02
CA ILE A 35 -2.75 -1.34 5.60
C ILE A 35 -1.84 -0.17 5.25
N GLN A 36 -1.79 0.87 6.09
CA GLN A 36 -0.94 2.04 5.88
C GLN A 36 0.49 1.74 6.37
N TYR A 37 1.19 0.88 5.64
CA TYR A 37 2.60 0.63 5.80
C TYR A 37 3.37 1.18 4.59
N GLU A 38 4.64 1.53 4.80
CA GLU A 38 5.53 1.82 3.68
C GLU A 38 6.09 0.49 3.16
N PRO A 39 5.72 0.04 1.94
CA PRO A 39 6.23 -1.21 1.40
C PRO A 39 7.73 -1.07 1.10
N VAL A 40 8.54 -1.93 1.71
CA VAL A 40 10.00 -1.98 1.46
C VAL A 40 10.33 -3.22 0.65
N ILE A 41 10.93 -3.03 -0.54
CA ILE A 41 11.35 -4.13 -1.42
C ILE A 41 12.85 -4.37 -1.24
N GLY A 42 13.22 -5.52 -0.69
CA GLY A 42 14.61 -5.97 -0.61
C GLY A 42 15.05 -6.68 -1.89
N ILE A 43 16.09 -6.17 -2.56
CA ILE A 43 16.71 -6.84 -3.73
C ILE A 43 18.02 -7.51 -3.28
N MET A 44 18.05 -8.85 -3.24
CA MET A 44 19.21 -9.64 -2.81
C MET A 44 19.76 -10.54 -3.93
N GLY A 45 21.02 -11.01 -3.79
CA GLY A 45 21.70 -11.85 -4.79
C GLY A 45 23.22 -11.65 -4.82
N LYS A 46 23.95 -12.58 -5.46
CA LYS A 46 25.42 -12.56 -5.60
C LYS A 46 25.94 -11.26 -6.26
N SER A 47 27.23 -10.96 -6.10
CA SER A 47 27.87 -9.86 -6.84
C SER A 47 27.72 -10.09 -8.36
N GLY A 48 27.47 -9.03 -9.12
CA GLY A 48 27.24 -9.11 -10.57
C GLY A 48 25.82 -9.54 -11.02
N ALA A 49 24.92 -9.93 -10.12
CA ALA A 49 23.56 -10.38 -10.47
C ALA A 49 22.61 -9.26 -11.01
N GLY A 50 23.11 -8.04 -11.22
CA GLY A 50 22.31 -6.94 -11.79
C GLY A 50 21.38 -6.21 -10.83
N LYS A 51 21.50 -6.39 -9.51
CA LYS A 51 20.63 -5.75 -8.49
C LYS A 51 20.57 -4.22 -8.63
N SER A 52 21.72 -3.56 -8.72
CA SER A 52 21.81 -2.10 -8.88
C SER A 52 21.33 -1.65 -10.27
N SER A 53 21.57 -2.45 -11.31
CA SER A 53 21.04 -2.18 -12.66
C SER A 53 19.51 -2.24 -12.70
N LEU A 54 18.90 -3.20 -12.00
CA LEU A 54 17.44 -3.30 -11.86
C LEU A 54 16.87 -2.12 -11.07
N CYS A 55 17.50 -1.75 -9.94
CA CYS A 55 17.11 -0.58 -9.16
C CYS A 55 17.14 0.69 -10.04
N ASN A 56 18.22 0.89 -10.78
CA ASN A 56 18.33 2.01 -11.70
C ASN A 56 17.26 1.95 -12.80
N ALA A 57 16.92 0.78 -13.35
CA ALA A 57 15.87 0.67 -14.37
C ALA A 57 14.47 1.01 -13.84
N ILE A 58 14.14 0.58 -12.62
CA ILE A 58 12.81 0.76 -12.01
C ILE A 58 12.65 2.17 -11.43
N PHE A 59 13.68 2.67 -10.73
CA PHE A 59 13.63 3.91 -9.95
C PHE A 59 14.43 5.03 -10.60
N GLN A 60 14.69 4.94 -11.91
CA GLN A 60 15.30 6.00 -12.70
C GLN A 60 14.46 7.28 -12.56
N SER A 61 14.77 8.10 -11.55
CA SER A 61 14.41 9.50 -11.57
C SER A 61 15.16 10.08 -12.75
N ARG A 62 14.43 10.61 -13.73
CA ARG A 62 14.94 11.73 -14.51
C ARG A 62 15.49 12.74 -13.49
N VAL A 63 16.80 12.91 -13.47
CA VAL A 63 17.37 14.21 -13.07
C VAL A 63 16.88 15.25 -14.06
#